data_AF-A0A1S2LYF6-F1
#
_entry.id   AF-A0A1S2LYF6-F1
#
_cell.length_a   1.000
_cell.length_b   1.000
_cell.length_c   1.000
_cell.angle_alpha   90.00
_cell.angle_beta   90.00
_cell.angle_gamma   90.00
#
_symmetry.space_group_name_H-M   'P 1'
#
loop_
_entity.id
_entity.type
_entity.pdbx_description
1 polymer ?
#
loop_
_entity_poly.entity_id
_entity_poly.type
_entity_poly.pdbx_seq_one_letter_code
_entity_poly.pdbx_strand_id
1 'polypeptide(L)'
;MLEKIQLNTKMEYILQEVNLELLPTEIRKHNLVSWIIGFTSHSKDKPSIYDYSDDYNTFFSSEVNRLIQSSIVSNTTYYLASLFHLGRQWKTSLSAIDLIEQALQETNLKKTVYENRSHIVEVIEKLELSSLLENLDADLEKVMESILKKALDDHRQKILTAKLYWQIWKKEVQDYQELVNYSDFKQLHYSISRYENYEHSLKEDFINELINLVTTDFLNKELYSTLNKETGMRLKKSIDRSALQDLYLFTSILNDLFESEEERTHYYNLFLNRYIHRLHVDIVSIKKKSNRRNAKKTIDW
;
A
#
# COMPACT_ATOMS: atom_id res chain seq x y z
N MET A 1 11.10 25.14 17.95
CA MET A 1 11.39 24.24 16.80
C MET A 1 11.37 22.77 17.25
N LEU A 2 12.10 22.40 18.32
CA LEU A 2 12.07 21.06 18.92
C LEU A 2 10.68 20.59 19.39
N GLU A 3 9.90 21.46 20.04
CA GLU A 3 8.53 21.12 20.49
C GLU A 3 7.60 20.81 19.32
N LYS A 4 7.74 21.52 18.18
CA LYS A 4 6.95 21.28 16.96
C LYS A 4 7.32 19.95 16.29
N ILE A 5 8.59 19.56 16.36
CA ILE A 5 9.06 18.24 15.88
C ILE A 5 8.50 17.14 16.80
N GLN A 6 8.61 17.29 18.12
CA GLN A 6 8.06 16.33 19.09
C GLN A 6 6.54 16.17 18.97
N LEU A 7 5.81 17.27 18.74
CA LEU A 7 4.35 17.23 18.55
C LEU A 7 3.97 16.49 17.27
N ASN A 8 4.67 16.75 16.16
CA ASN A 8 4.45 16.05 14.90
C ASN A 8 4.75 14.55 15.03
N THR A 9 5.86 14.16 15.66
CA THR A 9 6.21 12.76 15.86
C THR A 9 5.20 12.02 16.76
N LYS A 10 4.73 12.67 17.84
CA LYS A 10 3.67 12.10 18.69
C LYS A 10 2.36 11.96 17.92
N MET A 11 2.00 12.94 17.10
CA MET A 11 0.78 12.92 16.30
C MET A 11 0.83 11.84 15.21
N GLU A 12 1.97 11.64 14.56
CA GLU A 12 2.19 10.55 13.60
C GLU A 12 2.13 9.17 14.26
N TYR A 13 2.74 9.01 15.45
CA TYR A 13 2.68 7.78 16.22
C TYR A 13 1.24 7.45 16.66
N ILE A 14 0.50 8.44 17.18
CA ILE A 14 -0.91 8.29 17.54
C ILE A 14 -1.75 7.95 16.30
N LEU A 15 -1.50 8.59 15.16
CA LEU A 15 -2.20 8.26 13.91
C LEU A 15 -1.87 6.85 13.42
N GLN A 16 -0.63 6.38 13.59
CA GLN A 16 -0.24 5.00 13.27
C GLN A 16 -0.92 3.99 14.19
N GLU A 17 -0.94 4.22 15.51
CA GLU A 17 -1.62 3.33 16.47
C GLU A 17 -3.13 3.30 16.26
N VAL A 18 -3.76 4.47 16.09
CA VAL A 18 -5.21 4.57 15.80
C VAL A 18 -5.55 3.86 14.48
N ASN A 19 -4.70 4.00 13.46
CA ASN A 19 -4.91 3.30 12.19
C ASN A 19 -4.69 1.78 12.32
N LEU A 20 -3.76 1.33 13.16
CA LEU A 20 -3.53 -0.08 13.44
C LEU A 20 -4.71 -0.73 14.18
N GLU A 21 -5.36 0.00 15.09
CA GLU A 21 -6.58 -0.47 15.75
C GLU A 21 -7.72 -0.68 14.75
N LEU A 22 -7.73 0.04 13.62
CA LEU A 22 -8.71 -0.12 12.55
C LEU A 22 -8.48 -1.37 11.67
N LEU A 23 -7.43 -2.14 11.94
CA LEU A 23 -7.13 -3.40 11.24
C LEU A 23 -7.68 -4.61 12.01
N PRO A 24 -8.06 -5.71 11.33
CA PRO A 24 -8.31 -7.00 11.95
C PRO A 24 -7.09 -7.49 12.73
N THR A 25 -7.32 -8.29 13.78
CA THR A 25 -6.25 -8.77 14.66
C THR A 25 -5.22 -9.61 13.90
N GLU A 26 -5.67 -10.36 12.90
CA GLU A 26 -4.86 -11.19 12.01
C GLU A 26 -3.85 -10.36 11.21
N ILE A 27 -4.24 -9.16 10.79
CA ILE A 27 -3.36 -8.24 10.06
C ILE A 27 -2.42 -7.54 11.06
N ARG A 28 -2.98 -6.99 12.13
CA ARG A 28 -2.23 -6.20 13.13
C ARG A 28 -1.07 -6.97 13.76
N LYS A 29 -1.24 -8.27 14.04
CA LYS A 29 -0.22 -9.11 14.69
C LYS A 29 0.79 -9.73 13.72
N HIS A 30 0.67 -9.47 12.42
CA HIS A 30 1.53 -10.09 11.43
C HIS A 30 2.95 -9.46 11.42
N ASN A 31 3.99 -10.29 11.38
CA ASN A 31 5.38 -9.82 11.38
C ASN A 31 5.72 -8.91 10.20
N LEU A 32 5.27 -9.25 8.98
CA LEU A 32 5.47 -8.42 7.78
C LEU A 32 4.84 -7.02 7.91
N VAL A 33 3.73 -6.90 8.64
CA VAL A 33 3.09 -5.60 8.90
C VAL A 33 3.97 -4.76 9.82
N SER A 34 4.52 -5.38 10.86
CA SER A 34 5.48 -4.72 11.76
C SER A 34 6.72 -4.26 11.00
N TRP A 35 7.22 -5.07 10.08
CA TRP A 35 8.37 -4.74 9.23
C TRP A 35 8.09 -3.52 8.32
N ILE A 36 6.97 -3.51 7.60
CA ILE A 36 6.57 -2.38 6.74
C ILE A 36 6.36 -1.10 7.56
N ILE A 37 5.69 -1.18 8.72
CA ILE A 37 5.43 -0.01 9.57
C ILE A 37 6.74 0.56 10.14
N GLY A 38 7.75 -0.28 10.38
CA GLY A 38 9.07 0.15 10.85
C GLY A 38 9.71 1.25 9.97
N PHE A 39 9.45 1.24 8.66
CA PHE A 39 9.95 2.26 7.73
C PHE A 39 9.21 3.61 7.79
N THR A 40 8.10 3.69 8.51
CA THR A 40 7.32 4.94 8.69
C THR A 40 7.49 5.61 10.03
N SER A 41 8.17 4.97 10.99
CA SER A 41 8.52 5.66 12.22
C SER A 41 9.62 6.68 11.90
N HIS A 42 9.38 7.97 12.18
CA HIS A 42 10.42 9.02 12.15
C HIS A 42 11.44 8.86 13.29
N SER A 43 11.55 7.67 13.89
CA SER A 43 12.52 7.38 14.92
C SER A 43 13.93 7.40 14.30
N LYS A 44 14.91 7.80 15.11
CA LYS A 44 16.33 7.60 14.79
C LYS A 44 16.69 6.10 14.69
N ASP A 45 15.74 5.24 15.06
CA ASP A 45 15.77 3.78 14.99
C ASP A 45 14.95 3.29 13.78
N LYS A 46 15.05 3.98 12.63
CA LYS A 46 14.74 3.32 11.36
C LYS A 46 15.47 1.98 11.38
N PRO A 47 14.85 0.85 11.00
CA PRO A 47 15.55 -0.42 10.95
C PRO A 47 16.83 -0.17 10.18
N SER A 48 17.94 -0.22 10.90
CA SER A 48 19.23 -0.12 10.28
C SER A 48 19.27 -1.35 9.39
N ILE A 49 19.22 -1.14 8.07
CA ILE A 49 19.35 -2.25 7.12
C ILE A 49 20.68 -2.99 7.41
N TYR A 50 21.60 -2.27 8.08
CA TYR A 50 22.92 -2.67 8.50
C TYR A 50 23.23 -2.17 9.92
N ASP A 51 22.85 -2.92 10.95
CA ASP A 51 23.41 -2.75 12.30
C ASP A 51 24.90 -3.18 12.31
N TYR A 52 25.76 -2.38 11.69
CA TYR A 52 27.21 -2.51 11.85
C TYR A 52 27.65 -1.49 12.88
N SER A 53 27.80 -1.98 14.11
CA SER A 53 28.32 -1.23 15.25
C SER A 53 29.69 -0.60 14.94
N ASP A 54 29.74 0.72 15.11
CA ASP A 54 30.86 1.56 15.54
C ASP A 54 32.13 1.75 14.66
N ASP A 55 32.36 1.02 13.57
CA ASP A 55 33.57 1.25 12.72
C ASP A 55 33.30 1.50 11.20
N TYR A 56 32.03 1.56 10.77
CA TYR A 56 31.64 1.46 9.34
C TYR A 56 31.12 2.76 8.70
N ASN A 57 31.63 3.93 9.12
CA ASN A 57 31.26 5.23 8.52
C ASN A 57 32.12 5.58 7.28
N THR A 58 32.18 4.72 6.27
CA THR A 58 32.70 5.15 4.95
C THR A 58 31.60 5.91 4.20
N PHE A 59 31.98 6.96 3.47
CA PHE A 59 31.08 7.74 2.63
C PHE A 59 30.26 6.82 1.71
N PHE A 60 30.93 5.84 1.09
CA PHE A 60 30.34 4.79 0.27
C PHE A 60 29.14 4.07 0.92
N SER A 61 29.32 3.51 2.12
CA SER A 61 28.26 2.77 2.82
C SER A 61 27.08 3.66 3.22
N SER A 62 27.34 4.94 3.53
CA SER A 62 26.28 5.92 3.78
C SER A 62 25.43 6.16 2.53
N GLU A 63 26.05 6.37 1.36
CA GLU A 63 25.31 6.66 0.12
C GLU A 63 24.51 5.45 -0.37
N VAL A 64 25.07 4.23 -0.28
CA VAL A 64 24.36 2.97 -0.57
C VAL A 64 23.13 2.84 0.32
N ASN A 65 23.27 3.05 1.63
CA ASN A 65 22.17 2.95 2.57
C ASN A 65 21.07 3.98 2.31
N ARG A 66 21.45 5.23 1.99
CA ARG A 66 20.50 6.28 1.65
C ARG A 66 19.71 5.95 0.39
N LEU A 67 20.38 5.41 -0.64
CA LEU A 67 19.74 5.03 -1.89
C LEU A 67 18.74 3.89 -1.70
N ILE A 68 19.12 2.86 -0.94
CA ILE A 68 18.23 1.74 -0.62
C ILE A 68 17.03 2.20 0.21
N GLN A 69 17.25 3.02 1.23
CA GLN A 69 16.16 3.58 2.06
C GLN A 69 15.17 4.40 1.23
N SER A 70 15.68 5.23 0.30
CA SER A 70 14.83 6.01 -0.62
C SER A 70 13.90 5.09 -1.43
N SER A 71 14.45 4.02 -2.00
CA SER A 71 13.66 3.01 -2.72
C SER A 71 12.64 2.32 -1.82
N ILE A 72 13.03 1.89 -0.61
CA ILE A 72 12.11 1.23 0.33
C ILE A 72 10.95 2.14 0.73
N VAL A 73 11.19 3.41 1.03
CA VAL A 73 10.12 4.35 1.42
C VAL A 73 9.07 4.48 0.32
N SER A 74 9.51 4.53 -0.94
CA SER A 74 8.60 4.63 -2.09
C SER A 74 7.67 3.41 -2.21
N ASN A 75 8.20 2.20 -1.97
CA ASN A 75 7.44 0.95 -2.01
C ASN A 75 6.57 0.75 -0.75
N THR A 76 7.08 1.15 0.42
CA THR A 76 6.39 1.05 1.72
C THR A 76 5.09 1.84 1.72
N THR A 77 5.08 3.04 1.11
CA THR A 77 3.88 3.89 1.03
C THR A 77 2.73 3.15 0.34
N TYR A 78 3.03 2.42 -0.74
CA TYR A 78 2.04 1.59 -1.43
C TYR A 78 1.52 0.46 -0.53
N TYR A 79 2.43 -0.31 0.06
CA TYR A 79 2.06 -1.46 0.89
C TYR A 79 1.27 -1.07 2.13
N LEU A 80 1.54 0.10 2.72
CA LEU A 80 0.73 0.63 3.82
C LEU A 80 -0.66 1.04 3.37
N ALA A 81 -0.76 1.76 2.25
CA ALA A 81 -2.04 2.20 1.76
C ALA A 81 -2.94 0.99 1.39
N SER A 82 -2.36 -0.05 0.78
CA SER A 82 -3.09 -1.28 0.46
C SER A 82 -3.46 -2.04 1.73
N LEU A 83 -2.56 -2.14 2.70
CA LEU A 83 -2.83 -2.74 4.01
C LEU A 83 -4.04 -2.11 4.70
N PHE A 84 -4.08 -0.78 4.79
CA PHE A 84 -5.21 -0.06 5.41
C PHE A 84 -6.50 -0.20 4.62
N HIS A 85 -6.43 -0.22 3.29
CA HIS A 85 -7.59 -0.44 2.45
C HIS A 85 -8.22 -1.82 2.72
N LEU A 86 -7.39 -2.87 2.66
CA LEU A 86 -7.81 -4.25 2.90
C LEU A 86 -8.34 -4.45 4.32
N GLY A 87 -7.59 -3.98 5.32
CA GLY A 87 -7.97 -4.13 6.72
C GLY A 87 -9.23 -3.36 7.06
N ARG A 88 -9.42 -2.14 6.55
CA ARG A 88 -10.65 -1.37 6.77
C ARG A 88 -11.85 -2.05 6.13
N GLN A 89 -11.72 -2.58 4.91
CA GLN A 89 -12.81 -3.31 4.25
C GLN A 89 -13.22 -4.53 5.08
N TRP A 90 -12.23 -5.30 5.54
CA TRP A 90 -12.47 -6.48 6.36
C TRP A 90 -13.12 -6.11 7.71
N LYS A 91 -12.53 -5.20 8.50
CA LYS A 91 -13.04 -4.82 9.82
C LYS A 91 -14.44 -4.20 9.75
N THR A 92 -14.67 -3.28 8.80
CA THR A 92 -15.99 -2.67 8.60
C THR A 92 -17.02 -3.73 8.23
N SER A 93 -16.65 -4.71 7.39
CA SER A 93 -17.58 -5.76 6.97
C SER A 93 -17.90 -6.74 8.10
N LEU A 94 -16.94 -7.07 8.98
CA LEU A 94 -17.21 -7.84 10.20
C LEU A 94 -18.21 -7.11 11.10
N SER A 95 -17.96 -5.82 11.37
CA SER A 95 -18.85 -5.02 12.22
C SER A 95 -20.26 -4.89 11.60
N ALA A 96 -20.35 -4.75 10.27
CA ALA A 96 -21.61 -4.70 9.56
C ALA A 96 -22.37 -6.03 9.62
N ILE A 97 -21.67 -7.17 9.50
CA ILE A 97 -22.26 -8.50 9.65
C ILE A 97 -22.89 -8.63 11.04
N ASP A 98 -22.16 -8.30 12.10
CA ASP A 98 -22.66 -8.40 13.49
C ASP A 98 -23.94 -7.55 13.67
N LEU A 99 -23.95 -6.32 13.13
CA LEU A 99 -25.11 -5.43 13.18
C LEU A 99 -26.30 -5.97 12.36
N ILE A 100 -26.04 -6.54 11.19
CA ILE A 100 -27.08 -7.13 10.34
C ILE A 100 -27.67 -8.37 11.02
N GLU A 101 -26.84 -9.23 11.61
CA GLU A 101 -27.30 -10.42 12.33
C GLU A 101 -28.14 -10.05 13.56
N GLN A 102 -27.79 -8.96 14.26
CA GLN A 102 -28.65 -8.39 15.31
C GLN A 102 -29.96 -7.83 14.73
N ALA A 103 -29.92 -7.10 13.62
CA ALA A 103 -31.10 -6.53 12.98
C ALA A 103 -32.06 -7.62 12.44
N LEU A 104 -31.53 -8.76 11.99
CA LEU A 104 -32.29 -9.93 11.53
C LEU A 104 -33.02 -10.69 12.65
N GLN A 105 -32.77 -10.37 13.93
CA GLN A 105 -33.53 -10.96 15.02
C GLN A 105 -35.00 -10.59 14.89
N GLU A 106 -35.88 -11.59 15.04
CA GLU A 106 -37.33 -11.43 14.84
C GLU A 106 -37.92 -10.25 15.62
N THR A 107 -37.46 -10.04 16.87
CA THR A 107 -37.87 -8.93 17.72
C THR A 107 -37.48 -7.56 17.15
N ASN A 108 -36.31 -7.46 16.52
CA ASN A 108 -35.79 -6.21 15.95
C ASN A 108 -36.42 -5.92 14.59
N LEU A 109 -36.68 -6.94 13.77
CA LEU A 109 -37.44 -6.81 12.52
C LEU A 109 -38.85 -6.29 12.79
N LYS A 110 -39.59 -6.96 13.69
CA LYS A 110 -40.95 -6.57 14.08
C LYS A 110 -41.00 -5.15 14.61
N LYS A 111 -40.05 -4.79 15.48
CA LYS A 111 -39.94 -3.43 16.03
C LYS A 111 -39.70 -2.38 14.93
N THR A 112 -38.79 -2.67 14.00
CA THR A 112 -38.46 -1.76 12.89
C THR A 112 -39.68 -1.55 11.98
N VAL A 113 -40.39 -2.61 11.64
CA VAL A 113 -41.63 -2.52 10.84
C VAL A 113 -42.70 -1.73 11.57
N TYR A 114 -42.94 -2.03 12.85
CA TYR A 114 -43.90 -1.30 13.68
C TYR A 114 -43.61 0.20 13.74
N GLU A 115 -42.35 0.59 14.00
CA GLU A 115 -41.93 1.99 14.12
C GLU A 115 -42.03 2.75 12.79
N ASN A 116 -41.89 2.08 11.65
CA ASN A 116 -41.94 2.71 10.32
C ASN A 116 -43.32 2.57 9.64
N ARG A 117 -44.25 1.83 10.25
CA ARG A 117 -45.55 1.49 9.67
C ARG A 117 -46.36 2.70 9.28
N SER A 118 -46.44 3.71 10.15
CA SER A 118 -47.24 4.92 9.91
C SER A 118 -46.81 5.68 8.66
N HIS A 119 -45.49 5.78 8.41
CA HIS A 119 -44.96 6.43 7.21
C HIS A 119 -45.31 5.67 5.93
N ILE A 120 -45.31 4.33 5.99
CA ILE A 120 -45.61 3.49 4.83
C ILE A 120 -47.11 3.48 4.54
N VAL A 121 -47.96 3.41 5.57
CA VAL A 121 -49.42 3.52 5.42
C VAL A 121 -49.79 4.87 4.81
N GLU A 122 -49.20 5.97 5.26
CA GLU A 122 -49.45 7.31 4.69
C GLU A 122 -49.12 7.36 3.19
N VAL A 123 -48.05 6.70 2.75
CA VAL A 123 -47.68 6.62 1.32
C VAL A 123 -48.66 5.75 0.54
N ILE A 124 -49.07 4.60 1.08
CA ILE A 124 -50.04 3.69 0.44
C ILE A 124 -51.40 4.38 0.24
N GLU A 125 -51.88 5.09 1.27
CA GLU A 125 -53.12 5.86 1.22
C GLU A 125 -53.06 7.00 0.19
N LYS A 126 -51.94 7.74 0.13
CA LYS A 126 -51.71 8.79 -0.89
C LYS A 126 -51.70 8.27 -2.32
N LEU A 127 -51.30 7.01 -2.52
CA LEU A 127 -51.25 6.36 -3.83
C LEU A 127 -52.55 5.60 -4.17
N GLU A 128 -53.57 5.66 -3.31
CA GLU A 128 -54.85 4.93 -3.46
C GLU A 128 -54.68 3.40 -3.60
N LEU A 129 -53.65 2.84 -2.97
CA LEU A 129 -53.30 1.41 -3.04
C LEU A 129 -53.79 0.60 -1.82
N SER A 130 -54.99 0.91 -1.31
CA SER A 130 -55.52 0.40 -0.04
C SER A 130 -55.62 -1.13 0.05
N SER A 131 -55.65 -1.83 -1.09
CA SER A 131 -55.60 -3.30 -1.15
C SER A 131 -54.28 -3.90 -0.64
N LEU A 132 -53.21 -3.11 -0.57
CA LEU A 132 -51.89 -3.52 -0.06
C LEU A 132 -51.78 -3.46 1.47
N LEU A 133 -52.81 -2.99 2.17
CA LEU A 133 -52.81 -2.92 3.64
C LEU A 133 -53.00 -4.30 4.28
N GLU A 134 -53.60 -5.25 3.56
CA GLU A 134 -53.72 -6.63 4.00
C GLU A 134 -52.33 -7.29 4.02
N ASN A 135 -51.91 -7.77 5.19
CA ASN A 135 -50.59 -8.39 5.43
C ASN A 135 -49.37 -7.46 5.26
N LEU A 136 -49.57 -6.14 5.22
CA LEU A 136 -48.50 -5.15 5.05
C LEU A 136 -47.30 -5.40 5.97
N ASP A 137 -47.54 -5.62 7.27
CA ASP A 137 -46.45 -5.79 8.24
C ASP A 137 -45.63 -7.05 7.94
N ALA A 138 -46.29 -8.17 7.60
CA ALA A 138 -45.61 -9.41 7.24
C ALA A 138 -44.82 -9.30 5.92
N ASP A 139 -45.33 -8.53 4.96
CA ASP A 139 -44.64 -8.30 3.69
C ASP A 139 -43.46 -7.34 3.84
N LEU A 140 -43.58 -6.32 4.69
CA LEU A 140 -42.48 -5.43 5.04
C LEU A 140 -41.38 -6.16 5.81
N GLU A 141 -41.74 -7.03 6.75
CA GLU A 141 -40.78 -7.89 7.46
C GLU A 141 -39.97 -8.73 6.46
N LYS A 142 -40.65 -9.41 5.51
CA LYS A 142 -39.98 -10.20 4.46
C LYS A 142 -39.08 -9.36 3.56
N VAL A 143 -39.51 -8.17 3.17
CA VAL A 143 -38.71 -7.28 2.32
C VAL A 143 -37.46 -6.81 3.07
N MET A 144 -37.60 -6.38 4.33
CA MET A 144 -36.46 -5.98 5.17
C MET A 144 -35.50 -7.16 5.40
N GLU A 145 -36.03 -8.34 5.71
CA GLU A 145 -35.25 -9.55 5.88
C GLU A 145 -34.45 -9.90 4.61
N SER A 146 -35.08 -9.82 3.43
CA SER A 146 -34.43 -10.04 2.14
C SER A 146 -33.30 -9.05 1.87
N ILE A 147 -33.52 -7.75 2.13
CA ILE A 147 -32.51 -6.70 1.97
C ILE A 147 -31.33 -6.96 2.92
N LEU A 148 -31.59 -7.28 4.19
CA LEU A 148 -30.57 -7.55 5.20
C LEU A 148 -29.77 -8.81 4.86
N LYS A 149 -30.42 -9.89 4.41
CA LYS A 149 -29.74 -11.12 3.95
C LYS A 149 -28.84 -10.86 2.75
N LYS A 150 -29.31 -10.08 1.77
CA LYS A 150 -28.48 -9.69 0.63
C LYS A 150 -27.27 -8.86 1.08
N ALA A 151 -27.46 -7.89 1.96
CA ALA A 151 -26.36 -7.09 2.52
C ALA A 151 -25.36 -7.96 3.30
N LEU A 152 -25.85 -8.96 4.05
CA LEU A 152 -25.04 -9.93 4.77
C LEU A 152 -24.11 -10.69 3.81
N ASP A 153 -24.67 -11.21 2.72
CA ASP A 153 -23.91 -11.93 1.71
C ASP A 153 -22.88 -11.03 1.01
N ASP A 154 -23.26 -9.79 0.67
CA ASP A 154 -22.34 -8.80 0.11
C ASP A 154 -21.15 -8.52 1.04
N HIS A 155 -21.39 -8.38 2.35
CA HIS A 155 -20.32 -8.17 3.33
C HIS A 155 -19.45 -9.42 3.52
N ARG A 156 -20.02 -10.62 3.49
CA ARG A 156 -19.26 -11.88 3.52
C ARG A 156 -18.34 -11.99 2.31
N GLN A 157 -18.83 -11.67 1.11
CA GLN A 157 -18.01 -11.62 -0.09
C GLN A 157 -16.89 -10.59 0.01
N LYS A 158 -17.16 -9.39 0.53
CA LYS A 158 -16.12 -8.36 0.76
C LYS A 158 -15.01 -8.86 1.69
N ILE A 159 -15.33 -9.65 2.72
CA ILE A 159 -14.33 -10.25 3.60
C ILE A 159 -13.49 -11.29 2.85
N LEU A 160 -14.13 -12.17 2.07
CA LEU A 160 -13.41 -13.17 1.27
C LEU A 160 -12.44 -12.51 0.29
N THR A 161 -12.88 -11.47 -0.42
CA THR A 161 -12.03 -10.68 -1.31
C THR A 161 -10.87 -10.03 -0.54
N ALA A 162 -11.13 -9.41 0.61
CA ALA A 162 -10.08 -8.81 1.43
C ALA A 162 -9.05 -9.84 1.92
N LYS A 163 -9.51 -11.04 2.30
CA LYS A 163 -8.64 -12.17 2.69
C LYS A 163 -7.78 -12.67 1.53
N LEU A 164 -8.34 -12.74 0.32
CA LEU A 164 -7.58 -13.11 -0.89
C LEU A 164 -6.46 -12.12 -1.14
N TYR A 165 -6.79 -10.82 -1.18
CA TYR A 165 -5.79 -9.76 -1.41
C TYR A 165 -4.77 -9.67 -0.29
N TRP A 166 -5.16 -10.00 0.94
CA TRP A 166 -4.22 -10.14 2.05
C TRP A 166 -3.17 -11.23 1.79
N GLN A 167 -3.54 -12.37 1.18
CA GLN A 167 -2.53 -13.38 0.82
C GLN A 167 -1.55 -12.87 -0.25
N ILE A 168 -2.07 -12.18 -1.27
CA ILE A 168 -1.23 -11.58 -2.33
C ILE A 168 -0.29 -10.54 -1.71
N TRP A 169 -0.81 -9.66 -0.85
CA TRP A 169 -0.02 -8.67 -0.12
C TRP A 169 1.10 -9.33 0.68
N LYS A 170 0.81 -10.38 1.45
CA LYS A 170 1.84 -11.08 2.24
C LYS A 170 2.95 -11.63 1.35
N LYS A 171 2.59 -12.26 0.24
CA LYS A 171 3.57 -12.82 -0.69
C LYS A 171 4.47 -11.72 -1.27
N GLU A 172 3.87 -10.65 -1.79
CA GLU A 172 4.64 -9.55 -2.39
C GLU A 172 5.55 -8.86 -1.37
N VAL A 173 5.08 -8.63 -0.15
CA VAL A 173 5.88 -8.02 0.92
C VAL A 173 6.97 -8.97 1.42
N GLN A 174 6.71 -10.27 1.45
CA GLN A 174 7.73 -11.27 1.78
C GLN A 174 8.83 -11.30 0.72
N ASP A 175 8.47 -11.40 -0.57
CA ASP A 175 9.44 -11.33 -1.68
C ASP A 175 10.29 -10.05 -1.58
N TYR A 176 9.64 -8.93 -1.23
CA TYR A 176 10.34 -7.65 -1.07
C TYR A 176 11.26 -7.63 0.17
N GLN A 177 10.82 -8.20 1.29
CA GLN A 177 11.63 -8.33 2.49
C GLN A 177 12.85 -9.22 2.24
N GLU A 178 12.70 -10.31 1.49
CA GLU A 178 13.78 -11.22 1.10
C GLU A 178 14.80 -10.51 0.21
N LEU A 179 14.35 -9.68 -0.74
CA LEU A 179 15.23 -8.83 -1.55
C LEU A 179 16.04 -7.82 -0.71
N VAL A 180 15.40 -7.18 0.27
CA VAL A 180 16.08 -6.20 1.15
C VAL A 180 17.02 -6.90 2.14
N ASN A 181 16.63 -8.06 2.64
CA ASN A 181 17.43 -8.84 3.59
C ASN A 181 18.39 -9.82 2.92
N TYR A 182 18.54 -9.74 1.59
CA TYR A 182 19.32 -10.67 0.81
C TYR A 182 20.75 -10.79 1.37
N SER A 183 21.06 -11.97 1.92
CA SER A 183 22.32 -12.22 2.64
C SER A 183 23.52 -11.95 1.77
N ASP A 184 23.43 -12.28 0.48
CA ASP A 184 24.58 -12.18 -0.42
C ASP A 184 24.81 -10.71 -0.82
N PHE A 185 23.76 -9.89 -0.93
CA PHE A 185 23.92 -8.45 -1.10
C PHE A 185 24.58 -7.82 0.13
N LYS A 186 24.20 -8.26 1.34
CA LYS A 186 24.87 -7.79 2.58
C LYS A 186 26.33 -8.24 2.64
N GLN A 187 26.65 -9.45 2.20
CA GLN A 187 28.01 -9.97 2.10
C GLN A 187 28.83 -9.27 1.01
N LEU A 188 28.24 -8.98 -0.15
CA LEU A 188 28.87 -8.21 -1.23
C LEU A 188 29.18 -6.79 -0.77
N HIS A 189 28.22 -6.10 -0.17
CA HIS A 189 28.42 -4.78 0.42
C HIS A 189 29.50 -4.79 1.51
N TYR A 190 29.49 -5.81 2.39
CA TYR A 190 30.51 -5.99 3.42
C TYR A 190 31.90 -6.23 2.82
N SER A 191 31.97 -7.06 1.78
CA SER A 191 33.22 -7.35 1.08
C SER A 191 33.76 -6.08 0.45
N ILE A 192 32.93 -5.33 -0.29
CA ILE A 192 33.25 -4.09 -1.00
C ILE A 192 33.52 -2.88 -0.10
N SER A 193 33.13 -2.92 1.17
CA SER A 193 33.41 -1.82 2.11
C SER A 193 34.72 -2.01 2.89
N ARG A 194 35.35 -3.19 2.84
CA ARG A 194 36.46 -3.57 3.73
C ARG A 194 37.83 -3.78 3.04
N TYR A 195 37.92 -4.01 1.72
CA TYR A 195 39.16 -4.45 1.06
C TYR A 195 39.53 -3.66 -0.21
N GLU A 196 40.37 -2.63 -0.12
CA GLU A 196 40.69 -1.69 -1.23
C GLU A 196 40.97 -2.29 -2.64
N ASN A 197 41.39 -3.56 -2.76
CA ASN A 197 41.60 -4.25 -4.04
C ASN A 197 40.56 -5.37 -4.27
N TYR A 198 39.40 -5.02 -4.84
CA TYR A 198 38.35 -5.98 -5.19
C TYR A 198 38.55 -6.61 -6.57
N GLU A 199 38.19 -7.89 -6.71
CA GLU A 199 37.97 -8.47 -8.04
C GLU A 199 36.87 -7.69 -8.76
N HIS A 200 37.09 -7.39 -10.04
CA HIS A 200 36.14 -6.61 -10.86
C HIS A 200 34.73 -7.24 -10.85
N SER A 201 34.65 -8.57 -10.94
CA SER A 201 33.41 -9.36 -10.87
C SER A 201 32.55 -9.03 -9.65
N LEU A 202 33.15 -8.87 -8.46
CA LEU A 202 32.41 -8.57 -7.23
C LEU A 202 31.76 -7.17 -7.29
N LYS A 203 32.43 -6.19 -7.90
CA LYS A 203 31.88 -4.84 -8.10
C LYS A 203 30.70 -4.86 -9.07
N GLU A 204 30.81 -5.64 -10.15
CA GLU A 204 29.74 -5.83 -11.13
C GLU A 204 28.52 -6.52 -10.51
N ASP A 205 28.72 -7.59 -9.75
CA ASP A 205 27.64 -8.29 -9.07
C ASP A 205 26.92 -7.36 -8.08
N PHE A 206 27.68 -6.61 -7.28
CA PHE A 206 27.10 -5.65 -6.35
C PHE A 206 26.30 -4.55 -7.04
N ILE A 207 26.83 -3.93 -8.10
CA ILE A 207 26.14 -2.82 -8.76
C ILE A 207 24.87 -3.31 -9.47
N ASN A 208 24.91 -4.52 -10.06
CA ASN A 208 23.73 -5.13 -10.67
C ASN A 208 22.64 -5.41 -9.64
N GLU A 209 22.99 -5.95 -8.48
CA GLU A 209 22.04 -6.19 -7.39
C GLU A 209 21.50 -4.88 -6.79
N LEU A 210 22.35 -3.86 -6.63
CA LEU A 210 21.90 -2.55 -6.17
C LEU A 210 20.91 -1.93 -7.16
N ILE A 211 21.19 -2.01 -8.47
CA ILE A 211 20.26 -1.56 -9.51
C ILE A 211 18.95 -2.34 -9.42
N ASN A 212 18.97 -3.67 -9.29
CA ASN A 212 17.78 -4.50 -9.14
C ASN A 212 16.92 -4.05 -7.95
N LEU A 213 17.55 -3.89 -6.78
CA LEU A 213 16.88 -3.52 -5.54
C LEU A 213 16.24 -2.12 -5.63
N VAL A 214 16.99 -1.13 -6.12
CA VAL A 214 16.55 0.27 -6.18
C VAL A 214 15.51 0.50 -7.28
N THR A 215 15.55 -0.28 -8.36
CA THR A 215 14.60 -0.15 -9.49
C THR A 215 13.42 -1.11 -9.41
N THR A 216 13.34 -1.98 -8.40
CA THR A 216 12.18 -2.86 -8.17
C THR A 216 10.90 -2.04 -8.01
N ASP A 217 9.90 -2.36 -8.83
CA ASP A 217 8.64 -1.62 -8.91
C ASP A 217 7.43 -2.49 -8.54
N PHE A 218 6.66 -2.03 -7.55
CA PHE A 218 5.40 -2.67 -7.12
C PHE A 218 4.27 -2.49 -8.15
N LEU A 219 4.37 -1.55 -9.08
CA LEU A 219 3.30 -1.25 -10.04
C LEU A 219 3.08 -2.38 -11.06
N ASN A 220 4.09 -3.23 -11.25
CA ASN A 220 4.01 -4.42 -12.11
C ASN A 220 3.51 -5.65 -11.35
N LYS A 221 3.24 -5.54 -10.05
CA LYS A 221 2.81 -6.65 -9.21
C LYS A 221 1.28 -6.81 -9.23
N GLU A 222 0.85 -8.03 -8.92
CA GLU A 222 -0.54 -8.47 -9.03
C GLU A 222 -1.47 -7.59 -8.18
N LEU A 223 -1.11 -7.34 -6.93
CA LEU A 223 -1.92 -6.59 -5.99
C LEU A 223 -2.23 -5.18 -6.49
N TYR A 224 -1.25 -4.50 -7.09
CA TYR A 224 -1.45 -3.14 -7.61
C TYR A 224 -2.45 -3.14 -8.76
N SER A 225 -2.28 -4.07 -9.69
CA SER A 225 -3.17 -4.20 -10.86
C SER A 225 -4.62 -4.46 -10.43
N THR A 226 -4.80 -5.35 -9.45
CA THR A 226 -6.09 -5.77 -8.93
C THR A 226 -6.76 -4.67 -8.13
N LEU A 227 -6.07 -4.05 -7.16
CA LEU A 227 -6.64 -2.96 -6.36
C LEU A 227 -6.98 -1.75 -7.22
N ASN A 228 -6.14 -1.37 -8.18
CA ASN A 228 -6.45 -0.25 -9.07
C ASN A 228 -7.66 -0.54 -9.99
N LYS A 229 -7.81 -1.79 -10.46
CA LYS A 229 -8.95 -2.20 -11.30
C LYS A 229 -10.26 -2.27 -10.51
N GLU A 230 -10.24 -2.89 -9.34
CA GLU A 230 -11.47 -3.24 -8.61
C GLU A 230 -11.91 -2.15 -7.63
N THR A 231 -10.97 -1.49 -6.98
CA THR A 231 -11.27 -0.52 -5.91
C THR A 231 -11.07 0.93 -6.35
N GLY A 232 -10.48 1.13 -7.54
CA GLY A 232 -10.08 2.45 -8.03
C GLY A 232 -8.99 3.09 -7.17
N MET A 233 -8.36 2.33 -6.27
CA MET A 233 -7.25 2.79 -5.44
C MET A 233 -6.10 3.21 -6.36
N ARG A 234 -5.95 4.53 -6.49
CA ARG A 234 -4.88 5.17 -7.23
C ARG A 234 -4.06 5.93 -6.23
N LEU A 235 -2.88 5.41 -5.92
CA LEU A 235 -1.89 6.25 -5.24
C LEU A 235 -1.53 7.39 -6.18
N LYS A 236 -1.61 8.62 -5.68
CA LYS A 236 -1.01 9.76 -6.37
C LYS A 236 0.47 9.42 -6.45
N LYS A 237 0.92 9.04 -7.65
CA LYS A 237 2.33 8.91 -7.99
C LYS A 237 2.92 10.30 -7.76
N SER A 238 3.51 10.52 -6.59
CA SER A 238 4.27 11.74 -6.36
C SER A 238 5.38 11.71 -7.39
N ILE A 239 5.59 12.82 -8.10
CA ILE A 239 6.88 13.08 -8.75
C ILE A 239 7.91 12.73 -7.70
N ASP A 240 8.75 11.73 -7.99
CA ASP A 240 9.75 11.27 -7.06
C ASP A 240 10.68 12.45 -6.79
N ARG A 241 10.42 13.16 -5.70
CA ARG A 241 11.19 14.36 -5.32
C ARG A 241 12.62 13.97 -5.00
N SER A 242 12.85 12.69 -4.73
CA SER A 242 14.15 12.05 -4.55
C SER A 242 14.80 11.61 -5.86
N ALA A 243 14.16 11.66 -7.04
CA ALA A 243 14.77 11.15 -8.28
C ALA A 243 16.13 11.77 -8.60
N LEU A 244 16.26 13.09 -8.46
CA LEU A 244 17.54 13.77 -8.64
C LEU A 244 18.57 13.39 -7.56
N GLN A 245 18.10 13.17 -6.34
CA GLN A 245 18.94 12.73 -5.23
C GLN A 245 19.41 11.29 -5.46
N ASP A 246 18.52 10.37 -5.83
CA ASP A 246 18.84 8.96 -6.11
C ASP A 246 19.84 8.84 -7.27
N LEU A 247 19.67 9.64 -8.34
CA LEU A 247 20.63 9.72 -9.44
C LEU A 247 22.01 10.20 -8.94
N TYR A 248 22.04 11.25 -8.11
CA TYR A 248 23.27 11.76 -7.52
C TYR A 248 23.96 10.75 -6.60
N LEU A 249 23.19 10.08 -5.72
CA LEU A 249 23.69 9.03 -4.84
C LEU A 249 24.31 7.89 -5.67
N PHE A 250 23.60 7.45 -6.71
CA PHE A 250 24.06 6.37 -7.57
C PHE A 250 25.33 6.74 -8.35
N THR A 251 25.41 7.95 -8.90
CA THR A 251 26.65 8.44 -9.55
C THR A 251 27.82 8.49 -8.57
N SER A 252 27.59 8.88 -7.31
CA SER A 252 28.63 8.91 -6.28
C SER A 252 29.14 7.51 -5.97
N ILE A 253 28.24 6.52 -5.85
CA ILE A 253 28.59 5.10 -5.67
C ILE A 253 29.44 4.58 -6.85
N LEU A 254 29.11 4.95 -8.09
CA LEU A 254 29.88 4.54 -9.26
C LEU A 254 31.29 5.14 -9.29
N ASN A 255 31.44 6.40 -8.88
CA ASN A 255 32.74 7.07 -8.80
C ASN A 255 33.67 6.42 -7.76
N ASP A 256 33.09 5.92 -6.66
CA ASP A 256 33.85 5.20 -5.63
C ASP A 256 34.23 3.78 -6.08
N LEU A 257 33.39 3.12 -6.90
CA LEU A 257 33.62 1.73 -7.31
C LEU A 257 34.52 1.58 -8.54
N PHE A 258 34.37 2.46 -9.54
CA PHE A 258 34.96 2.25 -10.86
C PHE A 258 35.85 3.44 -11.26
N GLU A 259 37.11 3.15 -11.61
CA GLU A 259 38.07 4.14 -12.11
C GLU A 259 37.82 4.48 -13.59
N SER A 260 37.33 3.52 -14.38
CA SER A 260 37.04 3.70 -15.80
C SER A 260 35.78 4.54 -16.05
N GLU A 261 35.89 5.56 -16.90
CA GLU A 261 34.74 6.34 -17.34
C GLU A 261 33.76 5.49 -18.17
N GLU A 262 34.25 4.51 -18.92
CA GLU A 262 33.42 3.62 -19.73
C GLU A 262 32.51 2.76 -18.85
N GLU A 263 33.05 2.20 -17.77
CA GLU A 263 32.30 1.38 -16.81
C GLU A 263 31.26 2.20 -16.06
N ARG A 264 31.64 3.38 -15.55
CA ARG A 264 30.70 4.31 -14.91
C ARG A 264 29.56 4.67 -15.85
N THR A 265 29.87 4.98 -17.10
CA THR A 265 28.86 5.32 -18.12
C THR A 265 27.95 4.15 -18.44
N HIS A 266 28.50 2.93 -18.55
CA HIS A 266 27.73 1.72 -18.77
C HIS A 266 26.69 1.49 -17.66
N TYR A 267 27.12 1.44 -16.40
CA TYR A 267 26.25 1.18 -15.27
C TYR A 267 25.29 2.32 -14.96
N TYR A 268 25.72 3.58 -15.18
CA TYR A 268 24.82 4.73 -15.09
C TYR A 268 23.70 4.64 -16.12
N ASN A 269 24.00 4.28 -17.37
CA ASN A 269 22.98 4.11 -18.40
C ASN A 269 22.05 2.93 -18.10
N LEU A 270 22.58 1.82 -17.57
CA LEU A 270 21.76 0.67 -17.15
C LEU A 270 20.77 1.07 -16.05
N PHE A 271 21.25 1.75 -15.00
CA PHE A 271 20.42 2.28 -13.93
C PHE A 271 19.40 3.29 -14.45
N LEU A 272 19.85 4.28 -15.21
CA LEU A 272 19.01 5.32 -15.77
C LEU A 272 17.90 4.72 -16.65
N ASN A 273 18.20 3.73 -17.49
CA ASN A 273 17.19 3.08 -18.31
C ASN A 273 16.12 2.36 -17.48
N ARG A 274 16.51 1.64 -16.43
CA ARG A 274 15.58 0.94 -15.53
C ARG A 274 14.79 1.90 -14.65
N TYR A 275 15.46 2.92 -14.12
CA TYR A 275 14.87 3.96 -13.29
C TYR A 275 13.92 4.85 -14.10
N ILE A 276 14.29 5.25 -15.32
CA ILE A 276 13.39 5.92 -16.26
C ILE A 276 12.28 4.97 -16.68
N HIS A 277 12.50 3.68 -16.93
CA HIS A 277 11.41 2.77 -17.27
C HIS A 277 10.36 2.72 -16.15
N ARG A 278 10.81 2.60 -14.89
CA ARG A 278 9.99 2.77 -13.69
C ARG A 278 9.21 4.09 -13.74
N LEU A 279 9.89 5.23 -13.95
CA LEU A 279 9.26 6.55 -14.07
C LEU A 279 8.39 6.76 -15.33
N HIS A 280 8.61 6.05 -16.43
CA HIS A 280 7.98 6.29 -17.74
C HIS A 280 6.73 5.43 -17.93
N VAL A 281 6.70 4.21 -17.35
CA VAL A 281 5.44 3.50 -17.06
C VAL A 281 4.49 4.42 -16.27
N ASP A 282 5.04 5.30 -15.43
CA ASP A 282 4.27 6.31 -14.70
C ASP A 282 3.70 7.40 -15.62
N ILE A 283 4.49 7.94 -16.55
CA ILE A 283 4.08 9.07 -17.40
C ILE A 283 3.07 8.67 -18.49
N VAL A 284 3.26 7.52 -19.16
CA VAL A 284 2.39 7.07 -20.27
C VAL A 284 0.98 6.72 -19.78
N SER A 285 0.87 6.13 -18.59
CA SER A 285 -0.41 5.80 -17.97
C SER A 285 -1.22 7.05 -17.56
N ILE A 286 -0.53 8.15 -17.22
CA ILE A 286 -1.14 9.46 -16.91
C ILE A 286 -1.60 10.17 -18.20
N LYS A 287 -0.76 10.24 -19.24
CA LYS A 287 -1.11 10.87 -20.54
C LYS A 287 -2.32 10.22 -21.21
N LYS A 288 -2.41 8.89 -21.23
CA LYS A 288 -3.58 8.17 -21.78
C LYS A 288 -4.89 8.48 -21.02
N LYS A 289 -4.83 8.71 -19.70
CA LYS A 289 -6.01 9.07 -18.87
C LYS A 289 -6.39 10.55 -18.98
N SER A 290 -5.41 11.44 -19.12
CA SER A 290 -5.64 12.87 -19.38
C SER A 290 -6.32 13.09 -20.73
N ASN A 291 -5.83 12.42 -21.78
CA ASN A 291 -6.42 12.50 -23.12
C ASN A 291 -7.84 11.92 -23.16
N ARG A 292 -8.16 10.88 -22.38
CA ARG A 292 -9.52 10.35 -22.25
C ARG A 292 -10.47 11.28 -21.48
N ARG A 293 -9.98 12.04 -20.48
CA ARG A 293 -10.79 13.04 -19.76
C ARG A 293 -11.05 14.28 -20.60
N ASN A 294 -10.09 14.70 -21.42
CA ASN A 294 -10.29 15.79 -22.37
C ASN A 294 -11.21 15.37 -23.52
N ALA A 295 -11.08 14.15 -24.04
CA ALA A 295 -12.00 13.61 -25.04
C ALA A 295 -13.45 13.48 -24.55
N LYS A 296 -13.67 13.15 -23.26
CA LYS A 296 -15.02 13.14 -22.65
C LYS A 296 -15.60 14.54 -22.42
N LYS A 297 -14.77 15.58 -22.28
CA LYS A 297 -15.26 16.97 -22.16
C LYS A 297 -15.58 17.61 -23.51
N THR A 298 -15.10 17.04 -24.62
CA THR A 298 -15.38 17.52 -25.98
C THR A 298 -16.55 16.82 -26.67
N ILE A 299 -17.30 15.95 -25.98
CA ILE A 299 -18.48 15.26 -26.54
C ILE A 299 -19.81 15.84 -25.98
N ASP A 300 -19.75 16.74 -25.00
CA ASP A 300 -20.92 17.52 -24.56
C ASP A 300 -20.85 18.93 -25.17
N TRP A 301 -21.11 19.03 -26.48
CA TRP A 301 -21.59 20.24 -27.17
C TRP A 301 -22.52 19.82 -28.29
#